data_AF-A0A0Q9CZM3-F1
#
_entry.id   AF-A0A0Q9CZM3-F1
#
_cell.length_a   1.000
_cell.length_b   1.000
_cell.length_c   1.000
_cell.angle_alpha   90.00
_cell.angle_beta   90.00
_cell.angle_gamma   90.00
#
_symmetry.space_group_name_H-M   'P 1'
#
loop_
_entity.id
_entity.type
_entity.pdbx_description
1 polymer ?
#
loop_
_entity_poly.entity_id
_entity_poly.type
_entity_poly.pdbx_seq_one_letter_code
_entity_poly.pdbx_strand_id
1 'polypeptide(L)'
;MTLVVSDAEFEDLEQQQADAIQFLLAHSSVLKAMSEVAGVEHATLDFGIAMRDVVVQSDHFPTELIAALAAAGCSMELTQFPTGRKAKNLKRYRKALRAGQLRR
;
A
#
# COMPACT_ATOMS: atom_id res chain seq x y z
N MET A 1 9.57 9.05 -0.42
CA MET A 1 8.70 9.69 0.60
C MET A 1 7.48 8.80 0.78
N THR A 2 6.93 8.69 1.98
CA THR A 2 5.76 7.85 2.27
C THR A 2 4.75 8.65 3.09
N LEU A 3 3.48 8.53 2.75
CA LEU A 3 2.35 9.16 3.42
C LEU A 3 1.30 8.09 3.74
N VAL A 4 0.56 8.28 4.83
CA VAL A 4 -0.58 7.42 5.18
C VAL A 4 -1.82 7.98 4.50
N VAL A 5 -2.55 7.12 3.78
CA VAL A 5 -3.74 7.49 3.00
C VAL A 5 -5.04 7.08 3.68
N SER A 6 -5.01 6.05 4.53
CA SER A 6 -6.16 5.54 5.26
C SER A 6 -5.75 5.21 6.69
N ASP A 7 -6.61 5.57 7.64
CA ASP A 7 -6.52 5.17 9.06
C ASP A 7 -7.37 3.92 9.36
N ALA A 8 -7.89 3.26 8.31
CA ALA A 8 -8.65 2.02 8.46
C ALA A 8 -7.81 0.93 9.11
N GLU A 9 -8.49 0.02 9.80
CA GLU A 9 -7.84 -1.15 10.37
C GLU A 9 -7.20 -2.01 9.27
N PHE A 10 -6.13 -2.70 9.63
CA PHE A 10 -5.34 -3.48 8.67
C PHE A 10 -6.16 -4.56 7.95
N GLU A 11 -7.16 -5.12 8.64
CA GLU A 11 -8.06 -6.14 8.11
C GLU A 11 -9.21 -5.58 7.26
N ASP A 12 -9.43 -4.26 7.29
CA ASP A 12 -10.54 -3.60 6.59
C ASP A 12 -10.10 -3.06 5.22
N LEU A 13 -9.90 -3.99 4.28
CA LEU A 13 -9.48 -3.66 2.93
C LEU A 13 -10.53 -2.82 2.17
N GLU A 14 -11.82 -3.02 2.44
CA GLU A 14 -12.89 -2.25 1.79
C GLU A 14 -12.82 -0.77 2.18
N GLN A 15 -12.65 -0.48 3.46
CA GLN A 15 -12.48 0.91 3.91
C GLN A 15 -11.17 1.52 3.41
N GLN A 16 -10.06 0.76 3.40
CA GLN A 16 -8.79 1.22 2.81
C GLN A 16 -8.97 1.63 1.33
N GLN A 17 -9.73 0.86 0.55
CA GLN A 17 -10.02 1.18 -0.85
C GLN A 17 -10.91 2.43 -0.97
N ALA A 18 -11.94 2.57 -0.14
CA ALA A 18 -12.82 3.74 -0.15
C ALA A 18 -12.05 5.03 0.17
N ASP A 19 -11.22 5.00 1.21
CA ASP A 19 -10.37 6.13 1.60
C ASP A 19 -9.36 6.48 0.51
N ALA A 20 -8.72 5.46 -0.08
CA ALA A 20 -7.80 5.64 -1.20
C ALA A 20 -8.46 6.33 -2.40
N ILE A 21 -9.67 5.91 -2.78
CA ILE A 21 -10.42 6.56 -3.86
C ILE A 21 -10.65 8.03 -3.53
N GLN A 22 -11.16 8.34 -2.33
CA GLN A 22 -11.42 9.72 -1.93
C GLN A 22 -10.15 10.58 -1.96
N PHE A 23 -9.04 10.06 -1.43
CA PHE A 23 -7.75 10.74 -1.43
C PHE A 23 -7.23 10.99 -2.84
N LEU A 24 -7.25 9.97 -3.72
CA LEU A 24 -6.78 10.08 -5.09
C LEU A 24 -7.61 11.10 -5.88
N LEU A 25 -8.93 11.10 -5.72
CA LEU A 25 -9.82 12.06 -6.39
C LEU A 25 -9.57 13.49 -5.90
N ALA A 26 -9.46 13.69 -4.58
CA ALA A 26 -9.24 15.00 -3.97
C ALA A 26 -7.88 15.61 -4.34
N HIS A 27 -6.87 14.78 -4.60
CA HIS A 27 -5.49 15.23 -4.82
C HIS A 27 -4.91 14.87 -6.19
N SER A 28 -5.74 14.38 -7.11
CA SER A 28 -5.34 13.85 -8.42
C SER A 28 -4.36 14.73 -9.19
N SER A 29 -4.65 16.03 -9.31
CA SER A 29 -3.80 16.98 -10.05
C SER A 29 -2.42 17.16 -9.40
N VAL A 30 -2.37 17.23 -8.07
CA VAL A 30 -1.12 17.39 -7.32
C VAL A 30 -0.30 16.11 -7.38
N LEU A 31 -0.93 14.95 -7.18
CA LEU A 31 -0.26 13.65 -7.29
C LEU A 31 0.29 13.43 -8.69
N LYS A 32 -0.47 13.81 -9.72
CA LYS A 32 -0.03 13.73 -11.11
C LYS A 32 1.20 14.60 -11.37
N ALA A 33 1.16 15.86 -10.95
CA ALA A 33 2.30 16.76 -11.08
C ALA A 33 3.54 16.23 -10.32
N MET A 34 3.35 15.67 -9.12
CA MET A 34 4.42 15.05 -8.34
C MET A 34 5.02 13.83 -9.06
N SER A 35 4.19 12.99 -9.69
CA SER A 35 4.64 11.81 -10.44
C SER A 35 5.49 12.14 -11.66
N GLU A 36 5.39 13.37 -12.18
CA GLU A 36 6.08 13.84 -13.39
C GLU A 36 7.34 14.66 -13.08
N VAL A 37 7.65 14.88 -11.79
CA VAL A 37 8.88 15.57 -11.38
C VAL A 37 10.10 14.76 -11.82
N ALA A 38 11.07 15.46 -12.43
CA ALA A 38 12.32 14.84 -12.86
C ALA A 38 13.02 14.09 -11.70
N GLY A 39 13.33 12.82 -11.92
CA GLY A 39 13.94 11.93 -10.92
C GLY A 39 12.95 11.11 -10.10
N VAL A 40 11.63 11.32 -10.26
CA VAL A 40 10.61 10.40 -9.74
C VAL A 40 10.45 9.24 -10.73
N GLU A 41 10.85 8.04 -10.30
CA GLU A 41 10.71 6.82 -11.10
C GLU A 41 9.36 6.13 -10.88
N HIS A 42 8.86 6.19 -9.64
CA HIS A 42 7.64 5.50 -9.23
C HIS A 42 6.83 6.33 -8.23
N ALA A 43 5.52 6.39 -8.45
CA ALA A 43 4.53 6.83 -7.47
C ALA A 43 3.57 5.67 -7.27
N THR A 44 3.53 5.11 -6.06
CA THR A 44 2.83 3.85 -5.77
C THR A 44 1.91 4.02 -4.57
N LEU A 45 0.71 3.48 -4.66
CA LEU A 45 -0.17 3.24 -3.52
C LEU A 45 -0.09 1.77 -3.12
N ASP A 46 0.43 1.50 -1.91
CA ASP A 46 0.59 0.14 -1.37
C ASP A 46 -0.57 -0.22 -0.45
N PHE A 47 -1.22 -1.36 -0.73
CA PHE A 47 -2.22 -1.98 0.12
C PHE A 47 -1.57 -3.13 0.90
N GLY A 48 -1.46 -2.96 2.21
CA GLY A 48 -1.01 -4.01 3.10
C GLY A 48 -2.17 -4.93 3.48
N ILE A 49 -2.09 -6.22 3.15
CA ILE A 49 -3.14 -7.19 3.48
C ILE A 49 -2.60 -8.39 4.24
N ALA A 50 -3.49 -9.05 5.00
CA ALA A 50 -3.18 -10.31 5.63
C ALA A 50 -2.98 -11.42 4.57
N MET A 51 -1.91 -12.20 4.73
CA MET A 51 -1.80 -13.51 4.10
C MET A 51 -2.66 -14.50 4.91
N ARG A 52 -3.80 -14.88 4.32
CA ARG A 52 -4.81 -15.75 4.95
C ARG A 52 -4.40 -17.22 4.84
N ASP A 53 -4.75 -18.02 5.82
CA ASP A 53 -4.47 -19.46 5.82
C ASP A 53 -5.57 -20.21 5.04
N VAL A 54 -5.59 -20.01 3.73
CA VAL A 54 -6.61 -20.55 2.80
C VAL A 54 -5.93 -21.12 1.55
N VAL A 55 -6.62 -22.04 0.87
CA VAL A 55 -6.12 -22.67 -0.38
C VAL A 55 -6.01 -21.65 -1.51
N VAL A 56 -6.97 -20.72 -1.59
CA VAL A 56 -6.99 -19.64 -2.58
C VAL A 56 -7.34 -18.35 -1.85
N GLN A 57 -6.51 -17.32 -2.05
CA GLN A 57 -6.79 -15.96 -1.63
C GLN A 57 -7.00 -15.11 -2.88
N SER A 58 -8.13 -14.40 -2.92
CA SER A 58 -8.47 -13.43 -3.94
C SER A 58 -8.90 -12.14 -3.27
N ASP A 59 -8.38 -11.03 -3.76
CA ASP A 59 -8.65 -9.68 -3.27
C ASP A 59 -9.16 -8.88 -4.48
N HIS A 60 -10.34 -8.27 -4.34
CA HIS A 60 -10.99 -7.52 -5.40
C HIS A 60 -10.69 -6.03 -5.23
N PHE A 61 -10.30 -5.37 -6.32
CA PHE A 61 -10.09 -3.93 -6.39
C PHE A 61 -11.06 -3.33 -7.42
N PRO A 62 -11.89 -2.34 -7.04
CA PRO A 62 -12.92 -1.80 -7.91
C PRO A 62 -12.32 -0.99 -9.06
N THR A 63 -13.01 -0.99 -10.21
CA THR A 63 -12.61 -0.22 -11.40
C THR A 63 -12.42 1.26 -11.10
N GLU A 64 -13.20 1.83 -10.18
CA GLU A 64 -13.08 3.23 -9.75
C GLU A 64 -11.71 3.54 -9.14
N LEU A 65 -11.19 2.65 -8.29
CA LEU A 65 -9.85 2.78 -7.72
C LEU A 65 -8.78 2.71 -8.81
N ILE A 66 -8.92 1.76 -9.74
CA ILE A 66 -7.99 1.60 -10.87
C ILE A 66 -7.97 2.88 -11.73
N ALA A 67 -9.14 3.46 -12.00
CA ALA A 67 -9.27 4.70 -12.75
C ALA A 67 -8.65 5.90 -12.02
N ALA A 68 -8.89 6.02 -10.71
CA ALA A 68 -8.35 7.10 -9.88
C ALA A 68 -6.82 7.05 -9.81
N LEU A 69 -6.24 5.86 -9.65
CA LEU A 69 -4.79 5.64 -9.68
C LEU A 69 -4.17 6.06 -11.02
N ALA A 70 -4.76 5.62 -12.13
CA ALA A 70 -4.29 5.96 -13.47
C ALA A 70 -4.34 7.48 -13.72
N ALA A 71 -5.43 8.14 -13.30
CA ALA A 71 -5.57 9.59 -13.42
C ALA A 71 -4.52 10.35 -12.57
N ALA A 72 -4.20 9.84 -11.38
CA ALA A 72 -3.18 10.41 -10.50
C ALA A 72 -1.73 10.07 -10.93
N GLY A 73 -1.54 9.24 -11.95
CA GLY A 73 -0.21 8.77 -12.36
C GLY A 73 0.44 7.82 -11.35
N CYS A 74 -0.36 7.11 -10.56
CA CYS A 74 0.11 6.18 -9.54
C CYS A 74 -0.10 4.72 -9.97
N SER A 75 0.83 3.85 -9.59
CA SER A 75 0.67 2.40 -9.64
C SER A 75 0.06 1.87 -8.33
N MET A 76 -0.43 0.63 -8.37
CA MET A 76 -0.87 -0.11 -7.19
C MET A 76 0.15 -1.17 -6.81
N GLU A 77 0.43 -1.30 -5.51
CA GLU A 77 1.18 -2.41 -4.93
C GLU A 77 0.31 -3.13 -3.89
N LEU A 78 0.48 -4.45 -3.80
CA LEU A 78 -0.24 -5.29 -2.85
C LEU A 78 0.77 -6.09 -2.02
N THR A 79 0.98 -5.67 -0.78
CA THR A 79 1.92 -6.30 0.13
C THR A 79 1.21 -7.27 1.07
N GLN A 80 1.56 -8.55 1.01
CA GLN A 80 0.98 -9.58 1.88
C GLN A 80 1.83 -9.83 3.13
N PHE A 81 1.19 -9.75 4.31
CA PHE A 81 1.84 -9.97 5.60
C PHE A 81 1.45 -11.33 6.19
N PRO A 82 2.42 -12.20 6.53
CA PRO A 82 2.13 -13.44 7.23
C PRO A 82 1.40 -13.18 8.55
N THR A 83 0.33 -13.92 8.79
CA THR A 83 -0.44 -13.87 10.04
C THR A 83 -0.11 -15.05 10.96
N GLY A 84 -0.60 -15.01 12.21
CA GLY A 84 -0.49 -16.12 13.16
C GLY A 84 0.95 -16.54 13.51
N ARG A 85 1.23 -17.86 13.47
CA ARG A 85 2.54 -18.43 13.83
C ARG A 85 3.65 -17.96 12.89
N LYS A 86 3.35 -17.70 11.61
CA LYS A 86 4.30 -17.20 10.60
C LYS A 86 4.70 -15.73 10.87
N ALA A 87 3.80 -14.93 11.45
CA ALA A 87 4.08 -13.53 11.83
C ALA A 87 5.19 -13.38 12.89
N LYS A 88 5.35 -14.38 13.79
CA LYS A 88 6.36 -14.35 14.86
C LYS A 88 7.79 -14.29 14.31
N ASN A 89 8.03 -14.90 13.14
CA ASN A 89 9.32 -14.87 12.47
C ASN A 89 9.59 -13.50 11.82
N LEU A 90 8.54 -12.82 11.35
CA LEU A 90 8.65 -11.49 10.73
C LEU A 90 9.03 -10.39 11.74
N LYS A 91 8.55 -10.47 12.99
CA LYS A 91 8.98 -9.52 14.06
C LYS A 91 10.49 -9.60 14.32
N ARG A 92 11.07 -10.80 14.29
CA ARG A 92 12.53 -11.01 14.44
C ARG A 92 13.29 -10.44 13.23
N TYR A 93 12.78 -10.68 12.02
CA TYR A 93 13.36 -10.15 10.79
C TYR A 93 13.32 -8.61 10.71
N ARG A 94 12.18 -7.98 11.02
CA ARG A 94 12.04 -6.51 11.04
C ARG A 94 12.93 -5.86 12.10
N LYS A 95 13.11 -6.50 13.26
CA LYS A 95 14.07 -6.05 14.29
C LYS A 95 15.52 -6.11 13.79
N ALA A 96 15.89 -7.17 13.07
CA ALA A 96 17.23 -7.32 12.49
C ALA A 96 17.50 -6.31 11.35
N LEU A 97 16.52 -6.09 10.46
CA LEU A 97 16.62 -5.08 9.39
C LEU A 97 16.80 -3.66 9.94
N ARG A 98 16.00 -3.27 10.95
CA ARG A 98 16.15 -1.96 11.60
C ARG A 98 17.50 -1.80 12.31
N ALA A 99 18.01 -2.86 12.92
CA ALA A 99 19.34 -2.86 13.54
C ALA A 99 20.48 -2.78 12.52
N GLY A 100 20.29 -3.31 11.30
CA GLY A 100 21.24 -3.22 10.20
C GLY A 100 21.23 -1.87 9.49
N GLN A 101 20.07 -1.21 9.40
CA GLN A 101 19.92 0.14 8.82
C GLN A 101 20.48 1.24 9.73
N LEU A 102 20.58 1.02 11.05
CA LEU A 102 21.22 1.96 11.98
C LEU A 102 22.77 1.91 11.99
N ARG A 103 23.37 1.01 11.21
CA ARG A 103 24.83 0.77 11.15
C ARG A 103 25.47 1.21 9.82
N ARG A 104 24.76 1.96 8.98
CA ARG A 104 25.29 2.55 7.75
C ARG A 104 25.13 4.06 7.77
#